data_AF-A0A930X1V8-F1
#
_entry.id   AF-A0A930X1V8-F1
#
_cell.length_a   1.000
_cell.length_b   1.000
_cell.length_c   1.000
_cell.angle_alpha   90.00
_cell.angle_beta   90.00
_cell.angle_gamma   90.00
#
_symmetry.space_group_name_H-M   'P 1'
#
loop_
_entity.id
_entity.type
_entity.pdbx_description
1 polymer ?
#
loop_
_entity_poly.entity_id
_entity_poly.type
_entity_poly.pdbx_seq_one_letter_code
_entity_poly.pdbx_strand_id
1 'polypeptide(L)'
;MVTAKAKPAKAKRKGRRKAQSKSAGNEPQLSFKEQLKKKREEARAKQQLIQFTIAATAFSLLVGFLAGVLVEPKLGAAAFMALMCLALAFKYPRYAIYGFIIYLPFSGTVTYALGGSAILQLAKDAIFFPALIGVVQFCRKNRQPLILPQAIRIPLIILMTLCATTLLVVNGAQQIAAAGNEKPILLGIMGIKALVGYLLLITCIYYLIRTKEDLYFLLRIQVLLIIICCGLGFMQYLMLKAGVCQGTQGTGQELFRASLESRCFVGGSLLYTPEHRQIRLPGTFVAPWQWGWFLISSAFFAFGTAFSDRSFFWRMMGVGALASVGIMSVLSGQRIALALVPAAVGLLLILTGQITNLKRFIPVGVGLFFILSYVSAQNPEIVRERIDSFISRWNASPPQSFIIQQLEWAYSKQQGFLGRGLGRATNAARIFGETELVETYHSKVMYEIGVTGLIALLALFTMLTIATFRAYRSVKDPNLRGYAASMWVFVLFISYFPYYYPLDVDPVNVYYWLAAGIVLKLPDIDRQERLKQSLEEGSNVKLSKKELRQLKKSNKVAEFK
;
A
#
# COMPACT_ATOMS: atom_id res chain seq x y z
N MET A 1 -70.86 -57.96 19.89
CA MET A 1 -71.50 -58.15 18.57
C MET A 1 -72.36 -56.92 18.31
N VAL A 2 -72.32 -56.15 17.22
CA VAL A 2 -71.69 -56.25 15.90
C VAL A 2 -71.66 -54.79 15.34
N THR A 3 -70.48 -54.40 14.87
CA THR A 3 -70.11 -53.38 13.86
C THR A 3 -71.11 -52.27 13.45
N ALA A 4 -70.69 -51.02 13.67
CA ALA A 4 -71.13 -49.88 12.86
C ALA A 4 -70.22 -49.75 11.63
N LYS A 5 -70.80 -49.89 10.43
CA LYS A 5 -70.14 -49.67 9.13
C LYS A 5 -70.67 -48.40 8.48
N ALA A 6 -69.73 -47.59 8.01
CA ALA A 6 -69.92 -46.34 7.30
C ALA A 6 -70.49 -46.51 5.88
N LYS A 7 -71.14 -45.46 5.37
CA LYS A 7 -71.20 -45.11 3.94
C LYS A 7 -71.11 -43.59 3.74
N PRO A 8 -70.55 -43.11 2.61
CA PRO A 8 -69.94 -41.78 2.52
C PRO A 8 -70.80 -40.76 1.77
N ALA A 9 -70.68 -39.47 2.14
CA ALA A 9 -71.22 -38.34 1.39
C ALA A 9 -70.10 -37.42 0.89
N LYS A 10 -70.18 -37.07 -0.39
CA LYS A 10 -69.23 -36.31 -1.21
C LYS A 10 -68.92 -34.93 -0.64
N ALA A 11 -67.64 -34.62 -0.44
CA ALA A 11 -67.16 -33.26 -0.17
C ALA A 11 -66.37 -32.69 -1.37
N LYS A 12 -66.79 -31.48 -1.79
CA LYS A 12 -66.27 -30.68 -2.90
C LYS A 12 -64.78 -30.36 -2.74
N ARG A 13 -63.99 -30.72 -3.76
CA ARG A 13 -62.59 -30.31 -3.94
C ARG A 13 -62.57 -28.88 -4.51
N LYS A 14 -62.31 -27.86 -3.67
CA LYS A 14 -62.06 -26.46 -4.11
C LYS A 14 -60.61 -26.05 -3.82
N GLY A 15 -59.89 -25.82 -4.91
CA GLY A 15 -58.64 -25.07 -5.11
C GLY A 15 -57.77 -24.65 -3.92
N ARG A 16 -56.66 -25.36 -3.73
CA ARG A 16 -55.47 -24.86 -3.03
C ARG A 16 -54.64 -24.03 -4.03
N ARG A 17 -54.98 -22.75 -4.18
CA ARG A 17 -54.25 -21.78 -5.01
C ARG A 17 -53.17 -21.10 -4.15
N LYS A 18 -51.90 -21.28 -4.54
CA LYS A 18 -50.76 -20.37 -4.42
C LYS A 18 -50.75 -19.42 -3.20
N ALA A 19 -50.08 -19.85 -2.12
CA ALA A 19 -49.57 -18.97 -1.08
C ALA A 19 -48.10 -19.34 -0.78
N GLN A 20 -47.23 -19.17 -1.77
CA GLN A 20 -45.77 -19.23 -1.63
C GLN A 20 -45.19 -18.55 -2.86
N SER A 21 -44.76 -17.29 -2.70
CA SER A 21 -43.94 -16.47 -3.63
C SER A 21 -44.36 -14.99 -3.55
N LYS A 22 -44.17 -14.33 -2.40
CA LYS A 22 -44.06 -12.86 -2.32
C LYS A 22 -43.15 -12.47 -1.14
N SER A 23 -41.86 -12.72 -1.30
CA SER A 23 -40.79 -12.00 -0.58
C SER A 23 -39.50 -12.08 -1.39
N ALA A 24 -39.52 -11.52 -2.59
CA ALA A 24 -38.31 -11.15 -3.31
C ALA A 24 -38.36 -9.62 -3.41
N GLY A 25 -37.35 -8.96 -2.82
CA GLY A 25 -37.26 -7.51 -2.76
C GLY A 25 -37.35 -6.90 -4.15
N ASN A 26 -38.31 -6.00 -4.32
CA ASN A 26 -38.32 -5.11 -5.46
C ASN A 26 -37.16 -4.13 -5.29
N GLU A 27 -35.99 -4.47 -5.84
CA GLU A 27 -35.12 -3.43 -6.37
C GLU A 27 -35.95 -2.60 -7.36
N PRO A 28 -35.90 -1.25 -7.31
CA PRO A 28 -36.65 -0.43 -8.25
C PRO A 28 -36.18 -0.75 -9.68
N GLN A 29 -37.00 -1.49 -10.43
CA GLN A 29 -36.74 -1.83 -11.81
C GLN A 29 -36.66 -0.53 -12.63
N LEU A 30 -35.44 -0.16 -13.05
CA LEU A 30 -35.19 0.96 -13.95
C LEU A 30 -36.12 0.86 -15.15
N SER A 31 -36.75 1.96 -15.54
CA SER A 31 -37.66 2.03 -16.68
C SER A 31 -36.96 1.53 -17.95
N PHE A 32 -37.67 0.85 -18.86
CA PHE A 32 -37.12 0.35 -20.13
C PHE A 32 -36.35 1.44 -20.92
N LYS A 33 -36.81 2.70 -20.83
CA LYS A 33 -36.12 3.86 -21.41
C LYS A 33 -34.79 4.19 -20.71
N GLU A 34 -34.72 4.05 -19.39
CA GLU A 34 -33.49 4.23 -18.61
C GLU A 34 -32.50 3.09 -18.84
N GLN A 35 -32.98 1.84 -19.00
CA GLN A 35 -32.14 0.71 -19.36
C GLN A 35 -31.54 0.85 -20.77
N LEU A 36 -32.35 1.30 -21.76
CA LEU A 36 -31.86 1.61 -23.11
C LEU A 36 -30.86 2.77 -23.10
N LYS A 37 -31.09 3.79 -22.28
CA LYS A 37 -30.16 4.92 -22.12
C LYS A 37 -28.84 4.47 -21.50
N LYS A 38 -28.86 3.66 -20.44
CA LYS A 38 -27.65 3.03 -19.86
C LYS A 38 -26.90 2.18 -20.89
N LYS A 39 -27.59 1.32 -21.64
CA LYS A 39 -26.96 0.51 -22.70
C LYS A 39 -26.32 1.37 -23.79
N ARG A 40 -26.94 2.48 -24.19
CA ARG A 40 -26.38 3.44 -25.15
C ARG A 40 -25.16 4.18 -24.60
N GLU A 41 -25.19 4.57 -23.33
CA GLU A 41 -24.06 5.21 -22.65
C GLU A 41 -22.88 4.24 -22.49
N GLU A 42 -23.14 2.96 -22.18
CA GLU A 42 -22.14 1.90 -22.14
C GLU A 42 -21.53 1.62 -23.53
N ALA A 43 -22.36 1.53 -24.57
CA ALA A 43 -21.89 1.33 -25.94
C ALA A 43 -21.02 2.51 -26.42
N ARG A 44 -21.43 3.76 -26.16
CA ARG A 44 -20.62 4.95 -26.46
C ARG A 44 -19.31 4.98 -25.67
N ALA A 45 -19.32 4.60 -24.40
CA ALA A 45 -18.11 4.50 -23.59
C ALA A 45 -17.15 3.44 -24.13
N LYS A 46 -17.67 2.26 -24.56
CA LYS A 46 -16.88 1.22 -25.22
C LYS A 46 -16.28 1.72 -26.54
N GLN A 47 -17.06 2.41 -27.36
CA GLN A 47 -16.59 2.96 -28.64
C GLN A 47 -15.51 4.02 -28.43
N GLN A 48 -15.69 4.93 -27.46
CA GLN A 48 -14.67 5.92 -27.10
C GLN A 48 -13.39 5.27 -26.55
N LEU A 49 -13.52 4.19 -25.78
CA LEU A 49 -12.38 3.42 -25.29
C LEU A 49 -11.62 2.79 -26.46
N ILE A 50 -12.32 2.13 -27.38
CA ILE A 50 -11.69 1.51 -28.56
C ILE A 50 -11.00 2.57 -29.42
N GLN A 51 -11.67 3.67 -29.74
CA GLN A 51 -11.09 4.76 -30.54
C GLN A 51 -9.86 5.37 -29.87
N PHE A 52 -9.92 5.63 -28.56
CA PHE A 52 -8.78 6.18 -27.82
C PHE A 52 -7.62 5.19 -27.77
N THR A 53 -7.88 3.92 -27.48
CA THR A 53 -6.83 2.89 -27.43
C THR A 53 -6.18 2.72 -28.81
N ILE A 54 -6.95 2.68 -29.89
CA ILE A 54 -6.40 2.60 -31.26
C ILE A 54 -5.52 3.82 -31.55
N ALA A 55 -6.00 5.04 -31.26
CA ALA A 55 -5.22 6.25 -31.47
C ALA A 55 -3.93 6.28 -30.62
N ALA A 56 -4.02 5.88 -29.35
CA ALA A 56 -2.88 5.79 -28.45
C ALA A 56 -1.87 4.72 -28.91
N THR A 57 -2.34 3.56 -29.40
CA THR A 57 -1.49 2.52 -29.97
C THR A 57 -0.79 3.03 -31.22
N ALA A 58 -1.52 3.64 -32.16
CA ALA A 58 -0.96 4.15 -33.39
C ALA A 58 0.11 5.22 -33.13
N PHE A 59 -0.17 6.17 -32.23
CA PHE A 59 0.79 7.19 -31.82
C PHE A 59 2.02 6.59 -31.12
N SER A 60 1.81 5.70 -30.15
CA SER A 60 2.90 5.06 -29.43
C SER A 60 3.76 4.20 -30.36
N LEU A 61 3.15 3.53 -31.34
CA LEU A 61 3.83 2.68 -32.31
C LEU A 61 4.66 3.52 -33.28
N LEU A 62 4.13 4.66 -33.73
CA LEU A 62 4.89 5.61 -34.56
C LEU A 62 6.12 6.14 -33.80
N VAL A 63 5.95 6.60 -32.57
CA VAL A 63 7.07 7.12 -31.77
C VAL A 63 8.05 6.01 -31.39
N GLY A 64 7.57 4.83 -31.01
CA GLY A 64 8.39 3.67 -30.69
C GLY A 64 9.17 3.15 -31.90
N PHE A 65 8.56 3.16 -33.09
CA PHE A 65 9.23 2.80 -34.34
C PHE A 65 10.33 3.81 -34.68
N LEU A 66 10.04 5.12 -34.61
CA LEU A 66 11.03 6.16 -34.85
C LEU A 66 12.21 6.05 -33.88
N ALA A 67 11.95 5.87 -32.58
CA ALA A 67 13.00 5.69 -31.58
C ALA A 67 13.80 4.39 -31.79
N GLY A 68 13.13 3.32 -32.23
CA GLY A 68 13.75 2.03 -32.52
C GLY A 68 14.69 2.05 -33.72
N VAL A 69 14.35 2.83 -34.75
CA VAL A 69 15.16 3.01 -35.96
C VAL A 69 16.30 4.00 -35.73
N LEU A 70 16.06 5.08 -34.99
CA LEU A 70 17.04 6.17 -34.80
C LEU A 70 18.10 5.88 -33.71
N VAL A 71 17.76 5.07 -32.70
CA VAL A 71 18.65 4.83 -31.55
C VAL A 71 18.95 3.34 -31.42
N GLU A 72 18.01 2.57 -30.87
CA GLU A 72 18.14 1.12 -30.69
C GLU A 72 16.76 0.45 -30.61
N PRO A 73 16.58 -0.78 -31.14
CA PRO A 73 15.31 -1.50 -31.08
C PRO A 73 14.76 -1.67 -29.66
N LYS A 74 15.63 -1.87 -28.66
CA LYS A 74 15.24 -2.00 -27.24
C LYS A 74 14.64 -0.71 -26.70
N LEU A 75 15.21 0.44 -27.07
CA LEU A 75 14.71 1.75 -26.67
C LEU A 75 13.41 2.09 -27.39
N GLY A 76 13.25 1.68 -28.65
CA GLY A 76 11.98 1.78 -29.37
C GLY A 76 10.84 1.02 -28.70
N ALA A 77 11.08 -0.24 -28.32
CA ALA A 77 10.11 -1.04 -27.58
C ALA A 77 9.78 -0.44 -26.20
N ALA A 78 10.79 0.05 -25.48
CA ALA A 78 10.60 0.72 -24.19
C ALA A 78 9.79 2.02 -24.34
N ALA A 79 10.05 2.82 -25.37
CA ALA A 79 9.32 4.05 -25.67
C ALA A 79 7.85 3.78 -26.01
N PHE A 80 7.58 2.76 -26.83
CA PHE A 80 6.21 2.30 -27.12
C PHE A 80 5.45 1.94 -25.85
N MET A 81 6.04 1.06 -25.02
CA MET A 81 5.41 0.59 -23.78
C MET A 81 5.22 1.74 -22.79
N ALA A 82 6.19 2.63 -22.64
CA ALA A 82 6.12 3.78 -21.76
C ALA A 82 5.01 4.75 -22.19
N LEU A 83 4.96 5.13 -23.46
CA LEU A 83 3.93 6.05 -23.99
C LEU A 83 2.54 5.46 -23.86
N MET A 84 2.39 4.16 -24.14
CA MET A 84 1.09 3.53 -24.02
C MET A 84 0.63 3.45 -22.55
N CYS A 85 1.54 3.09 -21.64
CA CYS A 85 1.27 3.13 -20.20
C CYS A 85 0.90 4.54 -19.73
N LEU A 86 1.63 5.58 -20.16
CA LEU A 86 1.35 6.99 -19.82
C LEU A 86 -0.04 7.41 -20.31
N ALA A 87 -0.37 7.11 -21.58
CA ALA A 87 -1.64 7.48 -22.19
C ALA A 87 -2.83 6.80 -21.50
N LEU A 88 -2.71 5.50 -21.23
CA LEU A 88 -3.74 4.74 -20.52
C LEU A 88 -3.86 5.18 -19.06
N ALA A 89 -2.74 5.44 -18.38
CA ALA A 89 -2.75 5.90 -16.99
C ALA A 89 -3.41 7.28 -16.84
N PHE A 90 -3.19 8.18 -17.79
CA PHE A 90 -3.82 9.49 -17.82
C PHE A 90 -5.33 9.40 -18.11
N LYS A 91 -5.75 8.56 -19.08
CA LYS A 91 -7.16 8.44 -19.46
C LYS A 91 -8.00 7.69 -18.43
N TYR A 92 -7.42 6.68 -17.80
CA TYR A 92 -8.08 5.77 -16.86
C TYR A 92 -7.36 5.76 -15.50
N PRO A 93 -7.35 6.91 -14.78
CA PRO A 93 -6.57 7.07 -13.55
C PRO A 93 -6.95 6.07 -12.47
N ARG A 94 -8.23 5.66 -12.40
CA ARG A 94 -8.71 4.65 -11.45
C ARG A 94 -8.03 3.30 -11.64
N TYR A 95 -8.06 2.77 -12.86
CA TYR A 95 -7.44 1.49 -13.16
C TYR A 95 -5.92 1.56 -13.05
N ALA A 96 -5.34 2.71 -13.40
CA ALA A 96 -3.91 2.96 -13.22
C ALA A 96 -3.47 2.89 -11.75
N ILE A 97 -4.25 3.45 -10.82
CA ILE A 97 -3.94 3.36 -9.38
C ILE A 97 -4.04 1.92 -8.89
N TYR A 98 -5.05 1.14 -9.32
CA TYR A 98 -5.10 -0.29 -8.99
C TYR A 98 -3.89 -1.04 -9.57
N GLY A 99 -3.55 -0.79 -10.84
CA GLY A 99 -2.37 -1.35 -11.49
C GLY A 99 -1.07 -1.00 -10.76
N PHE A 100 -0.94 0.24 -10.30
CA PHE A 100 0.18 0.71 -9.49
C PHE A 100 0.28 -0.07 -8.16
N ILE A 101 -0.83 -0.24 -7.45
CA ILE A 101 -0.87 -1.01 -6.19
C ILE A 101 -0.51 -2.48 -6.42
N ILE A 102 -0.98 -3.08 -7.52
CA ILE A 102 -0.65 -4.46 -7.92
C ILE A 102 0.81 -4.59 -8.33
N TYR A 103 1.38 -3.60 -9.02
CA TYR A 103 2.74 -3.61 -9.52
C TYR A 103 3.79 -3.50 -8.40
N LEU A 104 3.50 -2.74 -7.34
CA LEU A 104 4.48 -2.41 -6.31
C LEU A 104 5.16 -3.63 -5.66
N PRO A 105 4.43 -4.68 -5.23
CA PRO A 105 5.06 -5.88 -4.68
C PRO A 105 5.96 -6.63 -5.66
N PHE A 106 5.80 -6.44 -6.97
CA PHE A 106 6.59 -7.12 -8.01
C PHE A 106 7.63 -6.22 -8.66
N SER A 107 7.73 -4.95 -8.25
CA SER A 107 8.59 -3.96 -8.89
C SER A 107 10.05 -4.38 -8.93
N GLY A 108 10.56 -5.04 -7.88
CA GLY A 108 11.91 -5.58 -7.83
C GLY A 108 12.16 -6.72 -8.82
N THR A 109 11.27 -7.71 -8.85
CA THR A 109 11.33 -8.81 -9.83
C THR A 109 11.32 -8.28 -11.26
N VAL A 110 10.45 -7.32 -11.59
CA VAL A 110 10.37 -6.74 -12.94
C VAL A 110 11.63 -5.96 -13.28
N THR A 111 12.11 -5.11 -12.36
CA THR A 111 13.33 -4.31 -12.54
C THR A 111 14.52 -5.19 -12.89
N TYR A 112 14.72 -6.29 -12.15
CA TYR A 112 15.85 -7.17 -12.40
C TYR A 112 15.62 -8.15 -13.55
N ALA A 113 14.38 -8.55 -13.85
CA ALA A 113 14.10 -9.34 -15.05
C ALA A 113 14.45 -8.58 -16.34
N LEU A 114 14.38 -7.24 -16.31
CA LEU A 114 14.67 -6.37 -17.44
C LEU A 114 16.09 -5.77 -17.43
N GLY A 115 17.02 -6.31 -16.61
CA GLY A 115 18.43 -5.91 -16.61
C GLY A 115 18.85 -4.93 -15.50
N GLY A 116 17.99 -4.66 -14.51
CA GLY A 116 18.39 -4.00 -13.26
C GLY A 116 18.68 -2.51 -13.34
N SER A 117 18.17 -1.79 -14.35
CA SER A 117 18.48 -0.36 -14.51
C SER A 117 17.80 0.52 -13.45
N ALA A 118 18.47 1.57 -13.02
CA ALA A 118 17.91 2.55 -12.08
C ALA A 118 16.68 3.28 -12.65
N ILE A 119 16.59 3.39 -13.98
CA ILE A 119 15.44 3.96 -14.69
C ILE A 119 14.20 3.08 -14.51
N LEU A 120 14.35 1.75 -14.48
CA LEU A 120 13.24 0.82 -14.25
C LEU A 120 12.68 0.93 -12.83
N GLN A 121 13.49 1.35 -11.85
CA GLN A 121 12.99 1.66 -10.50
C GLN A 121 12.04 2.89 -10.49
N LEU A 122 12.18 3.78 -11.49
CA LEU A 122 11.28 4.92 -11.72
C LEU A 122 10.02 4.53 -12.54
N ALA A 123 9.92 3.30 -13.05
CA ALA A 123 8.77 2.88 -13.86
C ALA A 123 7.43 2.99 -13.11
N LYS A 124 7.45 2.75 -11.79
CA LYS A 124 6.28 2.94 -10.92
C LYS A 124 5.76 4.39 -10.95
N ASP A 125 6.66 5.36 -11.10
CA ASP A 125 6.33 6.78 -11.13
C ASP A 125 5.68 7.18 -12.46
N ALA A 126 6.08 6.51 -13.55
CA ALA A 126 5.44 6.67 -14.85
C ALA A 126 3.98 6.20 -14.84
N ILE A 127 3.58 5.30 -13.94
CA ILE A 127 2.16 4.91 -13.76
C ILE A 127 1.46 5.92 -12.83
N PHE A 128 2.09 6.29 -11.73
CA PHE A 128 1.48 7.12 -10.69
C PHE A 128 1.24 8.58 -11.11
N PHE A 129 2.24 9.26 -11.69
CA PHE A 129 2.13 10.69 -11.98
C PHE A 129 1.06 11.04 -13.02
N PRO A 130 0.91 10.33 -14.16
CA PRO A 130 -0.18 10.60 -15.09
C PRO A 130 -1.55 10.35 -14.48
N ALA A 131 -1.69 9.28 -13.68
CA ALA A 131 -2.93 9.00 -12.96
C ALA A 131 -3.26 10.14 -11.97
N LEU A 132 -2.26 10.64 -11.25
CA LEU A 132 -2.39 11.79 -10.37
C LEU A 132 -2.83 13.05 -11.13
N ILE A 133 -2.25 13.35 -12.30
CA ILE A 133 -2.67 14.49 -13.13
C ILE A 133 -4.14 14.35 -13.53
N GLY A 134 -4.58 13.15 -13.92
CA GLY A 134 -5.99 12.86 -14.22
C GLY A 134 -6.92 13.14 -13.02
N VAL A 135 -6.52 12.73 -11.82
CA VAL A 135 -7.25 13.03 -10.57
C VAL A 135 -7.25 14.54 -10.27
N VAL A 136 -6.13 15.23 -10.44
CA VAL A 136 -6.04 16.69 -10.24
C VAL A 136 -6.98 17.44 -11.18
N GLN A 137 -7.02 17.06 -12.47
CA GLN A 137 -7.94 17.64 -13.45
C GLN A 137 -9.40 17.40 -13.06
N PHE A 138 -9.73 16.19 -12.60
CA PHE A 138 -11.05 15.89 -12.08
C PHE A 138 -11.42 16.75 -10.87
N CYS A 139 -10.51 16.90 -9.89
CA CYS A 139 -10.73 17.73 -8.72
C CYS A 139 -10.94 19.21 -9.12
N ARG A 140 -10.17 19.73 -10.06
CA ARG A 140 -10.32 21.10 -10.58
C ARG A 140 -11.67 21.30 -11.28
N LYS A 141 -12.03 20.40 -12.21
CA LYS A 141 -13.31 20.46 -12.94
C LYS A 141 -14.52 20.42 -12.01
N ASN A 142 -14.45 19.60 -10.97
CA ASN A 142 -15.56 19.40 -10.02
C ASN A 142 -15.46 20.22 -8.73
N ARG A 143 -14.50 21.16 -8.66
CA ARG A 143 -14.23 22.04 -7.50
C ARG A 143 -14.13 21.25 -6.18
N GLN A 144 -13.47 20.10 -6.23
CA GLN A 144 -13.21 19.25 -5.06
C GLN A 144 -11.84 19.59 -4.45
N PRO A 145 -11.68 19.47 -3.11
CA PRO A 145 -10.40 19.73 -2.46
C PRO A 145 -9.32 18.75 -2.93
N LEU A 146 -8.14 19.25 -3.27
CA LEU A 146 -7.00 18.41 -3.66
C LEU A 146 -6.21 17.90 -2.45
N ILE A 147 -6.13 18.67 -1.37
CA ILE A 147 -5.42 18.29 -0.14
C ILE A 147 -6.47 17.85 0.88
N LEU A 148 -6.44 16.57 1.22
CA LEU A 148 -7.26 15.99 2.28
C LEU A 148 -6.36 15.38 3.35
N PRO A 149 -6.69 15.54 4.64
CA PRO A 149 -7.74 16.40 5.21
C PRO A 149 -7.34 17.90 5.22
N GLN A 150 -8.28 18.82 5.39
CA GLN A 150 -7.95 20.26 5.45
C GLN A 150 -6.95 20.60 6.58
N ALA A 151 -6.93 19.79 7.64
CA ALA A 151 -6.03 19.93 8.78
C ALA A 151 -4.54 19.83 8.41
N ILE A 152 -4.17 19.06 7.37
CA ILE A 152 -2.76 18.93 6.96
C ILE A 152 -2.27 20.07 6.08
N ARG A 153 -3.16 20.97 5.63
CA ARG A 153 -2.82 22.01 4.66
C ARG A 153 -1.74 22.96 5.18
N ILE A 154 -1.89 23.46 6.41
CA ILE A 154 -0.93 24.42 6.99
C ILE A 154 0.43 23.75 7.24
N PRO A 155 0.52 22.59 7.94
CA PRO A 155 1.80 21.89 8.10
C PRO A 155 2.48 21.55 6.78
N LEU A 156 1.70 21.13 5.77
CA LEU A 156 2.23 20.81 4.45
C LEU A 156 2.79 22.05 3.75
N ILE A 157 2.10 23.20 3.82
CA ILE A 157 2.62 24.45 3.24
C ILE A 157 3.92 24.84 3.94
N ILE A 158 3.98 24.78 5.27
CA ILE A 158 5.20 25.08 6.03
C ILE A 158 6.35 24.17 5.60
N LEU A 159 6.12 22.85 5.54
CA LEU A 159 7.12 21.88 5.10
C LEU A 159 7.57 22.14 3.66
N MET A 160 6.64 22.38 2.73
CA MET A 160 6.96 22.66 1.33
C MET A 160 7.72 23.97 1.16
N THR A 161 7.40 25.00 1.94
CA THR A 161 8.14 26.27 1.94
C THR A 161 9.57 26.07 2.46
N LEU A 162 9.75 25.28 3.53
CA LEU A 162 11.08 24.93 4.03
C LEU A 162 11.86 24.13 2.99
N CYS A 163 11.25 23.11 2.38
CA CYS A 163 11.88 22.34 1.32
C CYS A 163 12.26 23.22 0.12
N ALA A 164 11.38 24.11 -0.33
CA ALA A 164 11.66 25.03 -1.42
C ALA A 164 12.81 25.99 -1.06
N THR A 165 12.84 26.48 0.19
CA THR A 165 13.93 27.35 0.68
C THR A 165 15.25 26.59 0.73
N THR A 166 15.28 25.37 1.27
CA THR A 166 16.49 24.52 1.26
C THR A 166 16.94 24.20 -0.16
N LEU A 167 16.01 23.93 -1.09
CA LEU A 167 16.33 23.66 -2.49
C LEU A 167 16.96 24.89 -3.18
N LEU A 168 16.39 26.09 -2.98
CA LEU A 168 16.87 27.31 -3.62
C LEU A 168 18.16 27.84 -2.98
N VAL A 169 18.23 27.84 -1.65
CA VAL A 169 19.36 28.43 -0.90
C VAL A 169 20.51 27.43 -0.78
N VAL A 170 20.26 26.23 -0.25
CA VAL A 170 21.33 25.27 0.04
C VAL A 170 21.72 24.49 -1.21
N ASN A 171 20.77 23.78 -1.85
CA ASN A 171 21.08 23.03 -3.07
C ASN A 171 21.43 23.97 -4.24
N GLY A 172 20.83 25.17 -4.31
CA GLY A 172 21.16 26.18 -5.31
C GLY A 172 22.57 26.76 -5.12
N ALA A 173 22.96 27.12 -3.89
CA ALA A 173 24.34 27.53 -3.61
C ALA A 173 25.34 26.41 -3.91
N GLN A 174 25.01 25.16 -3.56
CA GLN A 174 25.83 24.00 -3.92
C GLN A 174 25.95 23.80 -5.43
N GLN A 175 24.90 24.06 -6.22
CA GLN A 175 24.96 23.98 -7.67
C GLN A 175 25.90 25.02 -8.28
N ILE A 176 25.94 26.23 -7.70
CA ILE A 176 26.83 27.32 -8.14
C ILE A 176 28.28 27.03 -7.73
N ALA A 177 28.48 26.45 -6.55
CA ALA A 177 29.80 26.08 -6.02
C ALA A 177 30.33 24.73 -6.55
N ALA A 178 29.48 23.90 -7.15
CA ALA A 178 29.86 22.59 -7.65
C ALA A 178 30.74 22.72 -8.90
N ALA A 179 32.01 22.35 -8.77
CA ALA A 179 32.88 22.05 -9.88
C ALA A 179 32.78 20.55 -10.21
N GLY A 180 32.17 20.18 -11.34
CA GLY A 180 32.12 18.79 -11.81
C GLY A 180 30.74 18.32 -12.29
N ASN A 181 30.52 17.00 -12.21
CA ASN A 181 29.35 16.30 -12.77
C ASN A 181 28.17 16.16 -11.76
N GLU A 182 28.30 16.73 -10.56
CA GLU A 182 27.21 16.74 -9.57
C GLU A 182 26.05 17.66 -10.02
N LYS A 183 24.81 17.23 -9.76
CA LYS A 183 23.60 18.01 -10.02
C LYS A 183 22.78 18.19 -8.72
N PRO A 184 23.26 19.02 -7.77
CA PRO A 184 22.59 19.26 -6.48
C PRO A 184 21.11 19.63 -6.56
N ILE A 185 20.67 20.34 -7.61
CA ILE A 185 19.24 20.67 -7.78
C ILE A 185 18.41 19.42 -8.10
N LEU A 186 18.88 18.56 -9.00
CA LEU A 186 18.19 17.30 -9.32
C LEU A 186 18.16 16.36 -8.11
N LEU A 187 19.27 16.33 -7.36
CA LEU A 187 19.39 15.60 -6.11
C LEU A 187 18.34 16.09 -5.09
N GLY A 188 18.15 17.41 -4.98
CA GLY A 188 17.11 18.01 -4.13
C GLY A 188 15.68 17.71 -4.58
N ILE A 189 15.40 17.74 -5.89
CA ILE A 189 14.07 17.36 -6.43
C ILE A 189 13.75 15.89 -6.11
N MET A 190 14.74 15.01 -6.23
CA MET A 190 14.59 13.60 -5.85
C MET A 190 14.37 13.42 -4.34
N GLY A 191 15.03 14.23 -3.51
CA GLY A 191 14.78 14.27 -2.06
C GLY A 191 13.35 14.67 -1.72
N ILE A 192 12.82 15.75 -2.32
CA ILE A 192 11.43 16.19 -2.13
C ILE A 192 10.45 15.09 -2.55
N LYS A 193 10.72 14.45 -3.70
CA LYS A 193 9.91 13.32 -4.18
C LYS A 193 9.91 12.16 -3.19
N ALA A 194 11.07 11.80 -2.63
CA ALA A 194 11.14 10.74 -1.63
C ALA A 194 10.31 11.09 -0.38
N LEU A 195 10.42 12.33 0.10
CA LEU A 195 9.77 12.81 1.32
C LEU A 195 8.23 12.91 1.22
N VAL A 196 7.72 13.54 0.15
CA VAL A 196 6.29 13.89 0.03
C VAL A 196 5.66 13.51 -1.32
N GLY A 197 6.41 12.86 -2.22
CA GLY A 197 5.98 12.62 -3.60
C GLY A 197 4.68 11.81 -3.74
N TYR A 198 4.42 10.89 -2.81
CA TYR A 198 3.20 10.08 -2.80
C TYR A 198 2.10 10.62 -1.88
N LEU A 199 2.25 11.80 -1.26
CA LEU A 199 1.26 12.38 -0.35
C LEU A 199 -0.12 12.51 -1.01
N LEU A 200 -0.16 12.93 -2.27
CA LEU A 200 -1.42 13.09 -3.03
C LEU A 200 -2.10 11.76 -3.36
N LEU A 201 -1.47 10.62 -3.09
CA LEU A 201 -2.13 9.34 -3.12
C LEU A 201 -3.30 9.28 -2.12
N ILE A 202 -3.25 10.00 -1.00
CA ILE A 202 -4.40 10.15 -0.09
C ILE A 202 -5.64 10.57 -0.89
N THR A 203 -5.49 11.59 -1.72
CA THR A 203 -6.57 12.17 -2.51
C THR A 203 -7.00 11.25 -3.64
N CYS A 204 -6.04 10.63 -4.33
CA CYS A 204 -6.31 9.61 -5.33
C CYS A 204 -7.20 8.51 -4.75
N ILE A 205 -6.84 7.95 -3.59
CA ILE A 205 -7.57 6.86 -2.94
C ILE A 205 -8.92 7.32 -2.38
N TYR A 206 -8.98 8.51 -1.80
CA TYR A 206 -10.22 9.09 -1.29
C TYR A 206 -11.30 9.27 -2.37
N TYR A 207 -10.89 9.58 -3.62
CA TYR A 207 -11.81 9.66 -4.76
C TYR A 207 -11.93 8.34 -5.54
N LEU A 208 -10.95 7.44 -5.43
CA LEU A 208 -11.00 6.10 -6.02
C LEU A 208 -12.11 5.24 -5.40
N ILE A 209 -12.18 5.23 -4.06
CA ILE A 209 -13.11 4.38 -3.30
C ILE A 209 -14.45 5.09 -3.21
N ARG A 210 -15.47 4.59 -3.91
CA ARG A 210 -16.81 5.21 -3.89
C ARG A 210 -17.78 4.43 -3.04
N THR A 211 -17.70 3.12 -3.13
CA THR A 211 -18.60 2.20 -2.45
C THR A 211 -17.83 1.31 -1.47
N LYS A 212 -18.56 0.63 -0.59
CA LYS A 212 -18.01 -0.41 0.27
C LYS A 212 -17.43 -1.59 -0.50
N GLU A 213 -18.02 -1.90 -1.66
CA GLU A 213 -17.51 -2.94 -2.54
C GLU A 213 -16.14 -2.59 -3.10
N ASP A 214 -15.92 -1.34 -3.52
CA ASP A 214 -14.61 -0.87 -3.98
C ASP A 214 -13.54 -1.01 -2.88
N LEU A 215 -13.92 -0.69 -1.63
CA LEU A 215 -13.05 -0.83 -0.48
C LEU A 215 -12.69 -2.31 -0.23
N TYR A 216 -13.70 -3.19 -0.16
CA TYR A 216 -13.47 -4.61 0.05
C TYR A 216 -12.66 -5.22 -1.08
N PHE A 217 -12.92 -4.84 -2.33
CA PHE A 217 -12.13 -5.26 -3.48
C PHE A 217 -10.65 -4.88 -3.33
N LEU A 218 -10.37 -3.62 -2.96
CA LEU A 218 -9.00 -3.13 -2.74
C LEU A 218 -8.27 -3.92 -1.65
N LEU A 219 -8.94 -4.14 -0.51
CA LEU A 219 -8.35 -4.83 0.64
C LEU A 219 -8.17 -6.34 0.38
N ARG A 220 -9.11 -6.95 -0.34
CA ARG A 220 -9.02 -8.36 -0.75
C ARG A 220 -7.92 -8.59 -1.78
N ILE A 221 -7.74 -7.66 -2.73
CA ILE A 221 -6.58 -7.67 -3.64
C ILE A 221 -5.29 -7.63 -2.83
N GLN A 222 -5.19 -6.74 -1.83
CA GLN A 222 -3.99 -6.69 -0.99
C GLN A 222 -3.69 -8.03 -0.31
N VAL A 223 -4.70 -8.69 0.26
CA VAL A 223 -4.55 -10.04 0.85
C VAL A 223 -4.08 -11.06 -0.18
N LEU A 224 -4.64 -11.06 -1.39
CA LEU A 224 -4.18 -11.94 -2.46
C LEU A 224 -2.72 -11.67 -2.84
N LEU A 225 -2.34 -10.41 -3.00
CA LEU A 225 -0.97 -10.01 -3.32
C LEU A 225 0.01 -10.46 -2.22
N ILE A 226 -0.37 -10.32 -0.96
CA ILE A 226 0.42 -10.79 0.19
C ILE A 226 0.66 -12.30 0.10
N ILE A 227 -0.38 -13.09 -0.15
CA ILE A 227 -0.27 -14.56 -0.26
C ILE A 227 0.62 -14.93 -1.45
N ILE A 228 0.42 -14.31 -2.62
CA ILE A 228 1.24 -14.57 -3.80
C ILE A 228 2.71 -14.24 -3.53
N CYS A 229 3.01 -13.07 -2.98
CA CYS A 229 4.39 -12.66 -2.71
C CYS A 229 5.05 -13.56 -1.66
N CYS A 230 4.33 -13.92 -0.59
CA CYS A 230 4.84 -14.87 0.41
C CYS A 230 5.06 -16.25 -0.19
N GLY A 231 4.16 -16.73 -1.06
CA GLY A 231 4.30 -18.00 -1.76
C GLY A 231 5.52 -18.04 -2.68
N LEU A 232 5.75 -16.97 -3.46
CA LEU A 232 6.93 -16.83 -4.31
C LEU A 232 8.23 -16.78 -3.49
N GLY A 233 8.24 -16.01 -2.39
CA GLY A 233 9.38 -15.95 -1.48
C GLY A 233 9.67 -17.30 -0.77
N PHE A 234 8.62 -18.04 -0.43
CA PHE A 234 8.75 -19.38 0.14
C PHE A 234 9.30 -20.38 -0.89
N MET A 235 8.83 -20.33 -2.14
CA MET A 235 9.36 -21.17 -3.21
C MET A 235 10.84 -20.86 -3.48
N GLN A 236 11.23 -19.59 -3.47
CA GLN A 236 12.63 -19.17 -3.57
C GLN A 236 13.48 -19.76 -2.43
N TYR A 237 12.97 -19.77 -1.20
CA TYR A 237 13.66 -20.41 -0.07
C TYR A 237 13.86 -21.91 -0.29
N LEU A 238 12.84 -22.62 -0.77
CA LEU A 238 12.94 -24.06 -1.06
C LEU A 238 13.97 -24.36 -2.16
N MET A 239 14.03 -23.54 -3.22
CA MET A 239 15.00 -23.70 -4.31
C MET A 239 16.44 -23.52 -3.82
N LEU A 240 16.68 -22.63 -2.86
CA LEU A 240 18.00 -22.43 -2.24
C LEU A 240 18.39 -23.61 -1.34
N LYS A 241 17.44 -24.13 -0.56
CA LYS A 241 17.68 -25.29 0.30
C LYS A 241 17.89 -26.59 -0.50
N ALA A 242 17.19 -26.75 -1.63
CA ALA A 242 17.34 -27.89 -2.53
C ALA A 242 18.62 -27.84 -3.39
N GLY A 243 19.39 -26.74 -3.34
CA GLY A 243 20.61 -26.58 -4.13
C GLY A 243 20.38 -26.28 -5.62
N VAL A 244 19.13 -26.05 -6.04
CA VAL A 244 18.79 -25.65 -7.42
C VAL A 244 19.36 -24.26 -7.74
N CYS A 245 19.37 -23.38 -6.74
CA CYS A 245 19.97 -22.05 -6.84
C CYS A 245 21.26 -21.96 -6.04
N GLN A 246 22.28 -21.38 -6.66
CA GLN A 246 23.56 -21.10 -6.00
C GLN A 246 23.39 -19.98 -4.96
N GLY A 247 24.03 -20.15 -3.81
CA GLY A 247 24.11 -19.11 -2.77
C GLY A 247 25.08 -17.98 -3.13
N THR A 248 25.24 -17.04 -2.21
CA THR A 248 26.26 -15.99 -2.30
C THR A 248 27.65 -16.60 -2.19
N GLN A 249 28.40 -16.55 -3.29
CA GLN A 249 29.81 -16.94 -3.37
C GLN A 249 30.68 -15.67 -3.24
N GLY A 250 31.80 -15.77 -2.54
CA GLY A 250 32.73 -14.65 -2.32
C GLY A 250 33.75 -14.97 -1.24
N THR A 251 34.66 -14.04 -0.96
CA THR A 251 35.64 -14.17 0.13
C THR A 251 35.52 -13.02 1.13
N GLY A 252 35.71 -13.29 2.42
CA GLY A 252 35.68 -12.27 3.48
C GLY A 252 34.34 -11.54 3.63
N GLN A 253 34.33 -10.21 3.46
CA GLN A 253 33.13 -9.37 3.72
C GLN A 253 32.02 -9.55 2.69
N GLU A 254 32.32 -10.07 1.50
CA GLU A 254 31.34 -10.27 0.41
C GLU A 254 30.30 -11.36 0.78
N LEU A 255 30.71 -12.35 1.57
CA LEU A 255 29.84 -13.40 2.12
C LEU A 255 28.78 -12.85 3.10
N PHE A 256 28.88 -11.58 3.50
CA PHE A 256 27.94 -10.92 4.43
C PHE A 256 27.10 -9.82 3.75
N ARG A 257 27.31 -9.57 2.44
CA ARG A 257 26.62 -8.53 1.66
C ARG A 257 25.67 -9.18 0.64
N ALA A 258 24.44 -8.67 0.56
CA ALA A 258 23.49 -9.16 -0.44
C ALA A 258 23.98 -8.75 -1.84
N SER A 259 24.16 -9.74 -2.72
CA SER A 259 24.64 -9.53 -4.09
C SER A 259 23.52 -9.73 -5.10
N LEU A 260 23.63 -9.04 -6.24
CA LEU A 260 22.75 -9.24 -7.40
C LEU A 260 23.12 -10.48 -8.22
N GLU A 261 24.36 -10.95 -8.08
CA GLU A 261 24.87 -12.12 -8.81
C GLU A 261 24.30 -13.43 -8.25
N SER A 262 24.00 -13.47 -6.95
CA SER A 262 23.34 -14.58 -6.27
C SER A 262 21.82 -14.61 -6.48
N ARG A 263 21.31 -13.91 -7.51
CA ARG A 263 19.87 -13.92 -7.83
C ARG A 263 19.45 -15.31 -8.31
N CYS A 264 18.32 -15.75 -7.79
CA CYS A 264 17.72 -17.06 -8.07
C CYS A 264 16.43 -16.91 -8.89
N PHE A 265 15.27 -16.87 -8.22
CA PHE A 265 13.97 -16.99 -8.86
C PHE A 265 13.20 -15.66 -8.95
N VAL A 266 12.98 -14.99 -7.81
CA VAL A 266 12.27 -13.69 -7.73
C VAL A 266 13.07 -12.67 -6.95
N GLY A 267 12.74 -11.39 -7.18
CA GLY A 267 13.40 -10.26 -6.53
C GLY A 267 14.80 -9.98 -7.05
N GLY A 268 15.54 -9.22 -6.24
CA GLY A 268 16.88 -8.73 -6.51
C GLY A 268 17.94 -9.34 -5.61
N SER A 269 18.64 -8.50 -4.85
CA SER A 269 19.86 -8.87 -4.14
C SER A 269 19.58 -9.91 -3.05
N LEU A 270 20.21 -11.08 -3.16
CA LEU A 270 20.04 -12.20 -2.24
C LEU A 270 21.29 -12.37 -1.38
N LEU A 271 21.12 -12.65 -0.09
CA LEU A 271 22.18 -13.19 0.75
C LEU A 271 21.83 -14.61 1.17
N TYR A 272 22.63 -15.59 0.75
CA TYR A 272 22.51 -16.96 1.22
C TYR A 272 23.88 -17.61 1.30
N THR A 273 24.40 -17.76 2.51
CA THR A 273 25.70 -18.38 2.76
C THR A 273 25.52 -19.48 3.79
N PRO A 274 25.34 -20.74 3.36
CA PRO A 274 25.06 -21.85 4.26
C PRO A 274 26.22 -22.11 5.24
N GLU A 275 27.46 -21.89 4.82
CA GLU A 275 28.67 -22.04 5.64
C GLU A 275 28.67 -21.12 6.88
N HIS A 276 28.13 -19.91 6.74
CA HIS A 276 27.97 -18.94 7.83
C HIS A 276 26.52 -18.85 8.33
N ARG A 277 25.66 -19.78 7.89
CA ARG A 277 24.22 -19.89 8.20
C ARG A 277 23.39 -18.61 7.96
N GLN A 278 23.88 -17.72 7.11
CA GLN A 278 23.23 -16.45 6.85
C GLN A 278 22.22 -16.56 5.71
N ILE A 279 21.00 -16.09 5.96
CA ILE A 279 19.99 -15.90 4.93
C ILE A 279 19.37 -14.51 5.04
N ARG A 280 19.26 -13.80 3.92
CA ARG A 280 18.41 -12.62 3.76
C ARG A 280 17.74 -12.69 2.41
N LEU A 281 16.48 -13.08 2.42
CA LEU A 281 15.68 -13.18 1.20
C LEU A 281 15.11 -11.80 0.83
N PRO A 282 15.22 -11.37 -0.43
CA PRO A 282 14.56 -10.18 -0.96
C PRO A 282 13.09 -10.43 -1.35
N GLY A 283 12.65 -11.70 -1.37
CA GLY A 283 11.32 -12.07 -1.86
C GLY A 283 11.11 -11.52 -3.27
N THR A 284 10.04 -10.76 -3.49
CA THR A 284 9.73 -10.15 -4.78
C THR A 284 10.32 -8.74 -4.98
N PHE A 285 11.07 -8.23 -3.99
CA PHE A 285 11.58 -6.86 -3.96
C PHE A 285 13.05 -6.77 -4.36
N VAL A 286 13.55 -5.54 -4.46
CA VAL A 286 14.92 -5.26 -4.90
C VAL A 286 15.93 -5.69 -3.85
N ALA A 287 15.62 -5.45 -2.57
CA ALA A 287 16.52 -5.69 -1.46
C ALA A 287 15.82 -6.37 -0.26
N PRO A 288 16.55 -7.13 0.57
CA PRO A 288 15.98 -7.84 1.71
C PRO A 288 15.32 -6.93 2.76
N TRP A 289 15.79 -5.69 2.85
CA TRP A 289 15.18 -4.68 3.70
C TRP A 289 13.76 -4.29 3.28
N GLN A 290 13.54 -4.08 1.98
CA GLN A 290 12.23 -3.73 1.42
C GLN A 290 11.22 -4.85 1.68
N TRP A 291 11.69 -6.10 1.57
CA TRP A 291 10.91 -7.28 1.93
C TRP A 291 10.47 -7.28 3.40
N GLY A 292 11.37 -6.97 4.33
CA GLY A 292 11.03 -6.87 5.75
C GLY A 292 9.89 -5.88 6.02
N TRP A 293 9.94 -4.70 5.40
CA TRP A 293 8.89 -3.68 5.51
C TRP A 293 7.59 -4.03 4.80
N PHE A 294 7.68 -4.73 3.67
CA PHE A 294 6.50 -5.32 3.06
C PHE A 294 5.81 -6.29 4.02
N LEU A 295 6.53 -7.19 4.70
CA LEU A 295 5.94 -8.11 5.67
C LEU A 295 5.28 -7.36 6.85
N ILE A 296 5.97 -6.36 7.40
CA ILE A 296 5.45 -5.52 8.50
C ILE A 296 4.15 -4.83 8.09
N SER A 297 4.15 -4.11 6.96
CA SER A 297 2.96 -3.40 6.48
C SER A 297 1.83 -4.36 6.11
N SER A 298 2.15 -5.51 5.52
CA SER A 298 1.19 -6.57 5.16
C SER A 298 0.47 -7.12 6.38
N ALA A 299 1.11 -7.18 7.55
CA ALA A 299 0.46 -7.61 8.78
C ALA A 299 -0.77 -6.73 9.13
N PHE A 300 -0.69 -5.41 8.92
CA PHE A 300 -1.81 -4.49 9.18
C PHE A 300 -2.98 -4.70 8.21
N PHE A 301 -2.69 -4.89 6.92
CA PHE A 301 -3.73 -5.17 5.91
C PHE A 301 -4.37 -6.55 6.13
N ALA A 302 -3.55 -7.58 6.33
CA ALA A 302 -4.01 -8.95 6.59
C ALA A 302 -4.85 -9.02 7.87
N PHE A 303 -4.43 -8.36 8.95
CA PHE A 303 -5.20 -8.25 10.18
C PHE A 303 -6.56 -7.58 9.95
N GLY A 304 -6.58 -6.46 9.22
CA GLY A 304 -7.82 -5.77 8.87
C GLY A 304 -8.83 -6.73 8.22
N THR A 305 -8.39 -7.50 7.21
CA THR A 305 -9.26 -8.43 6.49
C THR A 305 -9.63 -9.67 7.30
N ALA A 306 -8.70 -10.21 8.08
CA ALA A 306 -8.95 -11.37 8.94
C ALA A 306 -10.11 -11.14 9.92
N PHE A 307 -10.18 -9.94 10.51
CA PHE A 307 -11.15 -9.66 11.57
C PHE A 307 -12.36 -8.82 11.12
N SER A 308 -12.24 -8.05 10.03
CA SER A 308 -13.23 -7.03 9.68
C SER A 308 -13.96 -7.28 8.36
N ASP A 309 -13.57 -8.27 7.54
CA ASP A 309 -14.30 -8.59 6.31
C ASP A 309 -15.72 -9.12 6.64
N ARG A 310 -16.68 -8.95 5.72
CA ARG A 310 -18.03 -9.49 5.86
C ARG A 310 -18.09 -11.00 5.57
N SER A 311 -17.30 -11.47 4.61
CA SER A 311 -17.34 -12.85 4.13
C SER A 311 -16.41 -13.74 4.94
N PHE A 312 -16.92 -14.90 5.35
CA PHE A 312 -16.13 -15.90 6.07
C PHE A 312 -14.92 -16.38 5.26
N PHE A 313 -15.10 -16.61 3.94
CA PHE A 313 -14.02 -17.02 3.05
C PHE A 313 -12.86 -16.01 3.07
N TRP A 314 -13.16 -14.72 2.95
CA TRP A 314 -12.13 -13.67 2.95
C TRP A 314 -11.49 -13.46 4.32
N ARG A 315 -12.22 -13.70 5.42
CA ARG A 315 -11.62 -13.74 6.76
C ARG A 315 -10.59 -14.87 6.87
N MET A 316 -10.92 -16.07 6.39
CA MET A 316 -9.99 -17.20 6.37
C MET A 316 -8.77 -16.92 5.49
N MET A 317 -8.96 -16.28 4.33
CA MET A 317 -7.84 -15.82 3.48
C MET A 317 -6.97 -14.78 4.20
N GLY A 318 -7.56 -13.84 4.96
CA GLY A 318 -6.82 -12.87 5.76
C GLY A 318 -6.00 -13.53 6.88
N VAL A 319 -6.55 -14.55 7.53
CA VAL A 319 -5.81 -15.39 8.51
C VAL A 319 -4.67 -16.15 7.83
N GLY A 320 -4.95 -16.76 6.67
CA GLY A 320 -3.93 -17.43 5.86
C GLY A 320 -2.79 -16.47 5.48
N ALA A 321 -3.11 -15.26 5.04
CA ALA A 321 -2.12 -14.23 4.74
C ALA A 321 -1.30 -13.82 5.97
N LEU A 322 -1.94 -13.65 7.13
CA LEU A 322 -1.25 -13.33 8.38
C LEU A 322 -0.29 -14.47 8.79
N ALA A 323 -0.71 -15.72 8.61
CA ALA A 323 0.13 -16.88 8.84
C ALA A 323 1.31 -16.95 7.87
N SER A 324 1.09 -16.70 6.57
CA SER A 324 2.15 -16.64 5.56
C SER A 324 3.17 -15.54 5.88
N VAL A 325 2.72 -14.36 6.30
CA VAL A 325 3.59 -13.25 6.74
C VAL A 325 4.41 -13.66 7.96
N GLY A 326 3.80 -14.33 8.95
CA GLY A 326 4.49 -14.86 10.12
C GLY A 326 5.59 -15.87 9.75
N ILE A 327 5.26 -16.86 8.92
CA ILE A 327 6.22 -17.87 8.44
C ILE A 327 7.37 -17.18 7.68
N MET A 328 7.05 -16.28 6.75
CA MET A 328 8.08 -15.57 5.98
C MET A 328 8.92 -14.61 6.82
N SER A 329 8.41 -14.06 7.91
CA SER A 329 9.19 -13.23 8.84
C SER A 329 10.32 -14.04 9.52
N VAL A 330 10.07 -15.33 9.78
CA VAL A 330 11.07 -16.26 10.32
C VAL A 330 12.04 -16.74 9.23
N LEU A 331 11.51 -17.21 8.10
CA LEU A 331 12.31 -17.82 7.03
C LEU A 331 13.19 -16.84 6.26
N SER A 332 12.73 -15.59 6.09
CA SER A 332 13.47 -14.60 5.30
C SER A 332 14.75 -14.09 5.95
N GLY A 333 14.98 -14.41 7.23
CA GLY A 333 16.15 -13.95 7.99
C GLY A 333 16.14 -12.45 8.30
N GLN A 334 15.00 -11.77 8.10
CA GLN A 334 14.83 -10.36 8.45
C GLN A 334 14.55 -10.18 9.94
N ARG A 335 15.60 -9.82 10.68
CA ARG A 335 15.57 -9.63 12.14
C ARG A 335 14.48 -8.65 12.61
N ILE A 336 14.26 -7.57 11.87
CA ILE A 336 13.25 -6.56 12.24
C ILE A 336 11.85 -7.08 11.97
N ALA A 337 11.62 -7.76 10.84
CA ALA A 337 10.31 -8.34 10.56
C ALA A 337 9.94 -9.39 11.62
N LEU A 338 10.91 -10.21 12.07
CA LEU A 338 10.72 -11.21 13.12
C LEU A 338 10.18 -10.62 14.43
N ALA A 339 10.68 -9.47 14.87
CA ALA A 339 10.22 -8.82 16.10
C ALA A 339 8.98 -7.94 15.87
N LEU A 340 8.96 -7.20 14.77
CA LEU A 340 7.99 -6.14 14.55
C LEU A 340 6.64 -6.65 14.02
N VAL A 341 6.60 -7.78 13.31
CA VAL A 341 5.33 -8.39 12.88
C VAL A 341 4.51 -8.86 14.09
N PRO A 342 5.03 -9.68 15.02
CA PRO A 342 4.31 -10.05 16.24
C PRO A 342 3.93 -8.83 17.08
N ALA A 343 4.84 -7.86 17.24
CA ALA A 343 4.57 -6.63 17.98
C ALA A 343 3.44 -5.81 17.34
N ALA A 344 3.42 -5.68 16.01
CA ALA A 344 2.36 -5.00 15.28
C ALA A 344 1.01 -5.71 15.44
N VAL A 345 0.98 -7.04 15.38
CA VAL A 345 -0.25 -7.83 15.64
C VAL A 345 -0.73 -7.65 17.09
N GLY A 346 0.18 -7.69 18.07
CA GLY A 346 -0.15 -7.44 19.47
C GLY A 346 -0.70 -6.04 19.71
N LEU A 347 -0.03 -5.03 19.14
CA LEU A 347 -0.48 -3.63 19.18
C LEU A 347 -1.86 -3.47 18.54
N LEU A 348 -2.10 -4.12 17.40
CA LEU A 348 -3.41 -4.13 16.74
C LEU A 348 -4.46 -4.80 17.62
N LEU A 349 -4.18 -5.94 18.25
CA LEU A 349 -5.14 -6.60 19.15
C LEU A 349 -5.54 -5.69 20.31
N ILE A 350 -4.58 -5.01 20.93
CA ILE A 350 -4.81 -4.07 22.04
C ILE A 350 -5.61 -2.85 21.56
N LEU A 351 -5.12 -2.13 20.55
CA LEU A 351 -5.70 -0.86 20.11
C LEU A 351 -7.04 -1.01 19.38
N THR A 352 -7.29 -2.16 18.74
CA THR A 352 -8.59 -2.44 18.11
C THR A 352 -9.61 -3.03 19.08
N GLY A 353 -9.21 -3.33 20.33
CA GLY A 353 -10.08 -3.91 21.35
C GLY A 353 -10.53 -5.33 21.03
N GLN A 354 -9.87 -6.03 20.10
CA GLN A 354 -10.27 -7.39 19.70
C GLN A 354 -9.95 -8.43 20.78
N ILE A 355 -9.18 -8.05 21.82
CA ILE A 355 -8.93 -8.88 23.00
C ILE A 355 -10.24 -9.26 23.72
N THR A 356 -11.28 -8.42 23.71
CA THR A 356 -12.57 -8.78 24.34
C THR A 356 -13.37 -9.79 23.50
N ASN A 357 -13.06 -9.95 22.22
CA ASN A 357 -13.61 -10.98 21.32
C ASN A 357 -12.72 -12.23 21.27
N LEU A 358 -11.93 -12.50 22.33
CA LEU A 358 -10.92 -13.58 22.36
C LEU A 358 -11.47 -14.96 22.00
N LYS A 359 -12.76 -15.24 22.26
CA LYS A 359 -13.42 -16.51 21.88
C LYS A 359 -13.31 -16.79 20.38
N ARG A 360 -13.26 -15.74 19.54
CA ARG A 360 -13.06 -15.85 18.10
C ARG A 360 -11.58 -15.96 17.70
N PHE A 361 -10.69 -15.50 18.58
CA PHE A 361 -9.25 -15.51 18.40
C PHE A 361 -8.63 -16.86 18.79
N ILE A 362 -9.13 -17.54 19.83
CA ILE A 362 -8.59 -18.81 20.31
C ILE A 362 -8.36 -19.82 19.18
N PRO A 363 -9.34 -20.18 18.32
CA PRO A 363 -9.09 -21.20 17.29
C PRO A 363 -8.07 -20.75 16.22
N VAL A 364 -8.01 -19.45 15.90
CA VAL A 364 -7.08 -18.90 14.90
C VAL A 364 -5.67 -18.74 15.48
N GLY A 365 -5.55 -18.19 16.68
CA GLY A 365 -4.29 -18.03 17.41
C GLY A 365 -3.70 -19.38 17.79
N VAL A 366 -4.54 -20.34 18.19
CA VAL A 366 -4.12 -21.73 18.46
C VAL A 366 -3.67 -22.41 17.17
N GLY A 367 -4.40 -22.26 16.06
CA GLY A 367 -3.97 -22.78 14.76
C GLY A 367 -2.64 -22.20 14.29
N LEU A 368 -2.47 -20.87 14.39
CA LEU A 368 -1.23 -20.19 14.06
C LEU A 368 -0.09 -20.61 15.00
N PHE A 369 -0.36 -20.73 16.30
CA PHE A 369 0.60 -21.19 17.30
C PHE A 369 1.04 -22.63 17.01
N PHE A 370 0.13 -23.55 16.66
CA PHE A 370 0.47 -24.91 16.28
C PHE A 370 1.31 -24.95 15.00
N ILE A 371 0.95 -24.16 13.97
CA ILE A 371 1.73 -24.09 12.73
C ILE A 371 3.13 -23.55 12.99
N LEU A 372 3.25 -22.44 13.73
CA LEU A 372 4.54 -21.84 14.07
C LEU A 372 5.36 -22.75 14.98
N SER A 373 4.73 -23.40 15.95
CA SER A 373 5.38 -24.37 16.84
C SER A 373 5.83 -25.61 16.08
N TYR A 374 5.04 -26.11 15.13
CA TYR A 374 5.41 -27.22 14.26
C TYR A 374 6.59 -26.86 13.36
N VAL A 375 6.58 -25.70 12.72
CA VAL A 375 7.69 -25.21 11.88
C VAL A 375 8.95 -25.00 12.73
N SER A 376 8.80 -24.46 13.94
CA SER A 376 9.89 -24.25 14.90
C SER A 376 10.46 -25.57 15.42
N ALA A 377 9.61 -26.57 15.68
CA ALA A 377 10.02 -27.90 16.12
C ALA A 377 10.71 -28.70 15.02
N GLN A 378 10.31 -28.50 13.75
CA GLN A 378 10.97 -29.12 12.59
C GLN A 378 12.29 -28.44 12.22
N ASN A 379 12.52 -27.19 12.64
CA ASN A 379 13.74 -26.42 12.34
C ASN A 379 14.27 -25.67 13.58
N PRO A 380 14.60 -26.37 14.69
CA PRO A 380 14.95 -25.73 15.95
C PRO A 380 16.24 -24.91 15.85
N GLU A 381 17.19 -25.39 15.04
CA GLU A 381 18.46 -24.69 14.78
C GLU A 381 18.24 -23.33 14.10
N ILE A 382 17.34 -23.26 13.12
CA ILE A 382 17.06 -22.00 12.39
C ILE A 382 16.42 -20.98 13.35
N VAL A 383 15.47 -21.39 14.19
CA VAL A 383 14.78 -20.46 15.09
C VAL A 383 15.71 -19.97 16.19
N ARG A 384 16.47 -20.88 16.83
CA ARG A 384 17.45 -20.52 17.87
C ARG A 384 18.49 -19.56 17.32
N GLU A 385 19.07 -19.87 16.16
CA GLU A 385 20.08 -19.00 15.55
C GLU A 385 19.51 -17.60 15.22
N ARG A 386 18.25 -17.49 14.79
CA ARG A 386 17.64 -16.19 14.50
C ARG A 386 17.41 -15.38 15.78
N ILE A 387 17.02 -16.03 16.87
CA ILE A 387 16.90 -15.43 18.19
C ILE A 387 18.27 -15.00 18.71
N ASP A 388 19.28 -15.87 18.64
CA ASP A 388 20.65 -15.58 19.09
C ASP A 388 21.26 -14.45 18.26
N SER A 389 21.05 -14.45 16.94
CA SER A 389 21.49 -13.38 16.04
C SER A 389 20.79 -12.06 16.32
N PHE A 390 19.52 -12.10 16.73
CA PHE A 390 18.77 -10.92 17.15
C PHE A 390 19.31 -10.37 18.47
N ILE A 391 19.46 -11.22 19.49
CA ILE A 391 19.97 -10.85 20.82
C ILE A 391 21.40 -10.34 20.72
N SER A 392 22.27 -11.04 19.99
CA SER A 392 23.67 -10.63 19.76
C SER A 392 23.76 -9.22 19.17
N ARG A 393 22.91 -8.90 18.18
CA ARG A 393 22.88 -7.57 17.55
C ARG A 393 22.26 -6.51 18.45
N TRP A 394 21.22 -6.87 19.18
CA TRP A 394 20.63 -6.01 20.18
C TRP A 394 21.66 -5.60 21.24
N ASN A 395 22.52 -6.53 21.67
CA ASN A 395 23.57 -6.27 22.64
C ASN A 395 24.75 -5.50 22.02
N ALA A 396 25.15 -5.82 20.79
CA ALA A 396 26.26 -5.16 20.11
C ALA A 396 25.95 -3.72 19.67
N SER A 397 24.70 -3.42 19.31
CA SER A 397 24.26 -2.09 18.93
C SER A 397 22.81 -1.88 19.36
N PRO A 398 22.59 -1.53 20.64
CA PRO A 398 21.25 -1.30 21.14
C PRO A 398 20.51 -0.26 20.29
N PRO A 399 19.26 -0.52 19.87
CA PRO A 399 18.56 0.39 18.95
C PRO A 399 18.46 1.82 19.47
N GLN A 400 18.30 2.01 20.79
CA GLN A 400 18.23 3.36 21.36
C GLN A 400 19.55 4.12 21.24
N SER A 401 20.70 3.48 21.51
CA SER A 401 21.99 4.16 21.41
C SER A 401 22.34 4.42 19.95
N PHE A 402 22.01 3.50 19.05
CA PHE A 402 22.17 3.71 17.61
C PHE A 402 21.37 4.93 17.10
N ILE A 403 20.11 5.07 17.53
CA ILE A 403 19.28 6.23 17.16
C ILE A 403 19.86 7.53 17.70
N ILE A 404 20.25 7.56 18.99
CA ILE A 404 20.81 8.75 19.62
C ILE A 404 22.12 9.15 18.95
N GLN A 405 23.02 8.19 18.70
CA GLN A 405 24.30 8.43 18.03
C GLN A 405 24.10 8.98 16.61
N GLN A 406 23.16 8.45 15.84
CA GLN A 406 22.86 8.99 14.51
C GLN A 406 22.22 10.39 14.57
N LEU A 407 21.42 10.67 15.60
CA LEU A 407 20.84 11.99 15.80
C LEU A 407 21.93 13.00 16.19
N GLU A 408 22.80 12.67 17.13
CA GLU A 408 23.96 13.48 17.51
C GLU A 408 24.92 13.71 16.33
N TRP A 409 25.18 12.66 15.55
CA TRP A 409 25.96 12.77 14.32
C TRP A 409 25.30 13.72 13.33
N ALA A 410 24.00 13.59 13.06
CA ALA A 410 23.29 14.46 12.13
C ALA A 410 23.27 15.92 12.62
N TYR A 411 23.14 16.13 13.94
CA TYR A 411 23.15 17.44 14.56
C TYR A 411 24.53 18.09 14.47
N SER A 412 25.60 17.36 14.80
CA SER A 412 26.98 17.87 14.70
C SER A 412 27.44 18.16 13.27
N LYS A 413 26.86 17.47 12.27
CA LYS A 413 27.13 17.69 10.85
C LYS A 413 26.24 18.76 10.21
N GLN A 414 25.25 19.30 10.93
CA GLN A 414 24.30 20.27 10.41
C GLN A 414 24.98 21.63 10.16
N GLN A 415 24.78 22.20 8.96
CA GLN A 415 25.27 23.54 8.61
C GLN A 415 24.10 24.54 8.69
N GLY A 416 23.92 25.16 9.85
CA GLY A 416 22.83 26.13 10.08
C GLY A 416 21.44 25.49 10.21
N PHE A 417 20.38 26.30 10.04
CA PHE A 417 19.00 25.86 10.30
C PHE A 417 18.34 25.08 9.15
N LEU A 418 18.85 25.19 7.91
CA LEU A 418 18.26 24.58 6.69
C LEU A 418 18.84 23.21 6.33
N GLY A 419 19.69 22.62 7.19
CA GLY A 419 20.35 21.34 6.92
C GLY A 419 21.43 21.43 5.84
N ARG A 420 21.91 20.28 5.36
CA ARG A 420 22.97 20.19 4.33
C ARG A 420 22.45 20.11 2.91
N GLY A 421 21.14 20.17 2.71
CA GLY A 421 20.53 20.12 1.40
C GLY A 421 19.68 18.86 1.22
N LEU A 422 18.57 19.04 0.50
CA LEU A 422 17.61 17.98 0.23
C LEU A 422 18.25 16.89 -0.61
N GLY A 423 17.91 15.63 -0.31
CA GLY A 423 18.37 14.45 -1.04
C GLY A 423 19.80 14.00 -0.73
N ARG A 424 20.58 14.76 0.08
CA ARG A 424 21.97 14.42 0.45
C ARG A 424 22.08 13.18 1.34
N ALA A 425 20.97 12.68 1.89
CA ALA A 425 20.91 11.40 2.58
C ALA A 425 19.85 10.46 1.97
N THR A 426 19.49 10.69 0.69
CA THR A 426 18.49 9.90 -0.03
C THR A 426 19.19 8.97 -1.02
N ASN A 427 19.17 7.66 -0.76
CA ASN A 427 19.85 6.67 -1.60
C ASN A 427 19.44 6.70 -3.08
N ALA A 428 18.16 6.96 -3.38
CA ALA A 428 17.68 7.08 -4.76
C ALA A 428 18.25 8.29 -5.52
N ALA A 429 18.82 9.27 -4.82
CA ALA A 429 19.39 10.49 -5.40
C ALA A 429 20.88 10.36 -5.73
N ARG A 430 21.53 9.23 -5.39
CA ARG A 430 22.96 8.97 -5.61
C ARG A 430 23.40 9.05 -7.08
N ILE A 431 22.47 8.90 -8.02
CA ILE A 431 22.71 9.04 -9.46
C ILE A 431 23.08 10.50 -9.81
N PHE A 432 22.68 11.47 -8.99
CA PHE A 432 22.85 12.89 -9.25
C PHE A 432 23.94 13.55 -8.40
N GLY A 433 24.59 12.83 -7.49
CA GLY A 433 25.67 13.36 -6.64
C GLY A 433 25.93 12.50 -5.40
N GLU A 434 26.88 12.93 -4.58
CA GLU A 434 27.25 12.22 -3.35
C GLU A 434 26.14 12.27 -2.30
N THR A 435 25.87 11.12 -1.70
CA THR A 435 24.85 10.91 -0.66
C THR A 435 25.43 10.19 0.54
N GLU A 436 25.12 10.66 1.74
CA GLU A 436 25.46 10.00 2.99
C GLU A 436 24.43 8.94 3.36
N LEU A 437 24.90 7.81 3.91
CA LEU A 437 24.01 6.75 4.39
C LEU A 437 23.58 7.07 5.83
N VAL A 438 22.41 7.70 5.96
CA VAL A 438 21.76 7.90 7.25
C VAL A 438 20.64 6.88 7.39
N GLU A 439 20.76 5.98 8.36
CA GLU A 439 19.80 4.89 8.49
C GLU A 439 18.51 5.37 9.17
N THR A 440 18.57 6.18 10.22
CA THR A 440 17.39 6.63 10.97
C THR A 440 16.66 7.79 10.28
N TYR A 441 15.33 7.70 10.18
CA TYR A 441 14.52 8.64 9.39
C TYR A 441 14.56 10.06 9.92
N HIS A 442 14.38 10.24 11.23
CA HIS A 442 14.39 11.58 11.83
C HIS A 442 15.76 12.25 11.71
N SER A 443 16.85 11.49 11.91
CA SER A 443 18.22 11.98 11.71
C SER A 443 18.49 12.34 10.25
N LYS A 444 17.95 11.56 9.31
CA LYS A 444 18.01 11.88 7.87
C LYS A 444 17.33 13.21 7.57
N VAL A 445 16.09 13.40 8.01
CA VAL A 445 15.33 14.64 7.76
C VAL A 445 16.04 15.84 8.38
N MET A 446 16.57 15.66 9.60
CA MET A 446 17.37 16.68 10.27
C MET A 446 18.67 16.99 9.51
N TYR A 447 19.34 15.99 8.95
CA TYR A 447 20.53 16.18 8.13
C TYR A 447 20.22 16.95 6.83
N GLU A 448 19.12 16.62 6.15
CA GLU A 448 18.74 17.22 4.87
C GLU A 448 18.13 18.62 4.99
N ILE A 449 17.21 18.84 5.94
CA ILE A 449 16.36 20.05 6.04
C ILE A 449 16.56 20.80 7.37
N GLY A 450 17.32 20.22 8.30
CA GLY A 450 17.56 20.79 9.63
C GLY A 450 16.44 20.50 10.64
N VAL A 451 16.65 20.98 11.86
CA VAL A 451 15.70 20.82 12.99
C VAL A 451 14.33 21.41 12.67
N THR A 452 14.27 22.55 11.97
CA THR A 452 13.00 23.18 11.58
C THR A 452 12.22 22.31 10.59
N GLY A 453 12.92 21.67 9.65
CA GLY A 453 12.31 20.71 8.72
C GLY A 453 11.76 19.48 9.44
N LEU A 454 12.52 18.94 10.41
CA LEU A 454 12.09 17.82 11.24
C LEU A 454 10.81 18.16 12.04
N ILE A 455 10.77 19.33 12.70
CA ILE A 455 9.58 19.78 13.45
C ILE A 455 8.38 19.93 12.51
N ALA A 456 8.55 20.54 11.34
CA ALA A 456 7.48 20.70 10.36
C ALA A 456 6.94 19.35 9.85
N LEU A 457 7.83 18.37 9.63
CA LEU A 457 7.44 17.02 9.24
C LEU A 457 6.66 16.30 10.36
N LEU A 458 7.15 16.37 11.59
CA LEU A 458 6.46 15.78 12.75
C LEU A 458 5.10 16.43 12.97
N ALA A 459 4.97 17.75 12.77
CA ALA A 459 3.69 18.44 12.82
C ALA A 459 2.73 17.94 11.73
N LEU A 460 3.21 17.70 10.50
CA LEU A 460 2.42 17.12 9.42
C LEU A 460 1.89 15.72 9.79
N PHE A 461 2.77 14.84 10.27
CA PHE A 461 2.40 13.49 10.67
C PHE A 461 1.44 13.46 11.87
N THR A 462 1.67 14.33 12.84
CA THR A 462 0.79 14.47 14.02
C THR A 462 -0.61 14.90 13.58
N MET A 463 -0.71 15.92 12.72
CA MET A 463 -2.00 16.41 12.22
C MET A 463 -2.72 15.37 11.35
N LEU A 464 -1.98 14.61 10.54
CA LEU A 464 -2.54 13.51 9.77
C LEU A 464 -3.07 12.40 10.69
N THR A 465 -2.29 12.00 11.70
CA THR A 465 -2.66 10.95 12.66
C THR A 465 -3.89 11.34 13.50
N ILE A 466 -3.98 12.59 13.93
CA ILE A 466 -5.16 13.11 14.64
C ILE A 466 -6.39 13.11 13.72
N ALA A 467 -6.23 13.52 12.46
CA ALA A 467 -7.33 13.55 11.51
C ALA A 467 -7.83 12.15 11.14
N THR A 468 -6.92 11.19 10.92
CA THR A 468 -7.28 9.79 10.69
C THR A 468 -7.90 9.15 11.94
N PHE A 469 -7.44 9.49 13.15
CA PHE A 469 -8.07 9.05 14.40
C PHE A 469 -9.52 9.52 14.51
N ARG A 470 -9.77 10.82 14.25
CA ARG A 470 -11.12 11.40 14.24
C ARG A 470 -12.01 10.73 13.19
N ALA A 471 -11.47 10.46 12.01
CA ALA A 471 -12.18 9.74 10.96
C ALA A 471 -12.55 8.32 11.42
N TYR A 472 -11.59 7.54 11.91
CA TYR A 472 -11.82 6.22 12.48
C TYR A 472 -12.93 6.21 13.55
N ARG A 473 -12.87 7.12 14.53
CA ARG A 473 -13.86 7.21 15.62
C ARG A 473 -15.26 7.58 15.16
N SER A 474 -15.39 8.23 13.99
CA SER A 474 -16.69 8.62 13.44
C SER A 474 -17.43 7.49 12.72
N VAL A 475 -16.73 6.40 12.36
CA VAL A 475 -17.31 5.21 11.72
C VAL A 475 -18.06 4.40 12.76
N LYS A 476 -19.35 4.12 12.54
CA LYS A 476 -20.14 3.28 13.46
C LYS A 476 -20.49 1.88 12.93
N ASP A 477 -20.32 1.57 11.64
CA ASP A 477 -20.42 0.17 11.16
C ASP A 477 -19.25 -0.63 11.77
N PRO A 478 -19.50 -1.71 12.53
CA PRO A 478 -18.45 -2.50 13.16
C PRO A 478 -17.39 -3.03 12.20
N ASN A 479 -17.77 -3.47 11.00
CA ASN A 479 -16.84 -4.04 10.02
C ASN A 479 -15.95 -2.93 9.43
N LEU A 480 -16.54 -1.80 9.03
CA LEU A 480 -15.77 -0.66 8.51
C LEU A 480 -14.89 -0.03 9.60
N ARG A 481 -15.37 -0.01 10.85
CA ARG A 481 -14.62 0.49 12.00
C ARG A 481 -13.40 -0.38 12.30
N GLY A 482 -13.50 -1.70 12.14
CA GLY A 482 -12.36 -2.60 12.28
C GLY A 482 -11.26 -2.31 11.27
N TYR A 483 -11.61 -2.15 9.99
CA TYR A 483 -10.68 -1.72 8.96
C TYR A 483 -10.09 -0.33 9.21
N ALA A 484 -10.92 0.64 9.60
CA ALA A 484 -10.48 1.99 9.95
C ALA A 484 -9.46 1.96 11.10
N ALA A 485 -9.69 1.11 12.11
CA ALA A 485 -8.79 0.97 13.24
C ALA A 485 -7.44 0.41 12.80
N SER A 486 -7.42 -0.69 12.02
CA SER A 486 -6.17 -1.29 11.54
C SER A 486 -5.34 -0.33 10.69
N MET A 487 -5.99 0.40 9.78
CA MET A 487 -5.31 1.39 8.94
C MET A 487 -4.85 2.61 9.75
N TRP A 488 -5.60 3.04 10.76
CA TRP A 488 -5.17 4.13 11.66
C TRP A 488 -3.95 3.73 12.50
N VAL A 489 -3.95 2.52 13.09
CA VAL A 489 -2.79 2.03 13.84
C VAL A 489 -1.56 1.94 12.93
N PHE A 490 -1.72 1.54 11.67
CA PHE A 490 -0.63 1.56 10.70
C PHE A 490 -0.08 2.97 10.46
N VAL A 491 -0.96 3.96 10.26
CA VAL A 491 -0.55 5.37 10.12
C VAL A 491 0.16 5.87 11.38
N LEU A 492 -0.37 5.61 12.57
CA LEU A 492 0.26 5.97 13.84
C LEU A 492 1.65 5.35 13.97
N PHE A 493 1.73 4.04 13.73
CA PHE A 493 2.94 3.25 13.88
C PHE A 493 4.05 3.76 12.97
N ILE A 494 3.79 3.94 11.68
CA ILE A 494 4.80 4.39 10.71
C ILE A 494 5.17 5.86 10.91
N SER A 495 4.23 6.72 11.33
CA SER A 495 4.47 8.15 11.52
C SER A 495 5.53 8.46 12.58
N TYR A 496 5.57 7.67 13.65
CA TYR A 496 6.47 7.89 14.78
C TYR A 496 7.58 6.86 14.88
N PHE A 497 7.68 5.93 13.92
CA PHE A 497 8.72 4.92 13.95
C PHE A 497 10.09 5.57 13.71
N PRO A 498 10.99 5.59 14.70
CA PRO A 498 12.26 6.32 14.56
C PRO A 498 13.32 5.52 13.83
N TYR A 499 13.17 4.19 13.82
CA TYR A 499 14.18 3.27 13.37
C TYR A 499 14.03 3.01 11.87
N TYR A 500 15.03 3.40 11.11
CA TYR A 500 15.00 3.33 9.65
C TYR A 500 13.96 4.23 8.97
N TYR A 501 14.05 4.41 7.65
CA TYR A 501 13.15 5.21 6.81
C TYR A 501 12.04 4.38 6.12
N PRO A 502 10.95 3.96 6.81
CA PRO A 502 9.85 3.24 6.15
C PRO A 502 9.22 4.05 5.01
N LEU A 503 9.27 5.38 5.09
CA LEU A 503 8.71 6.28 4.08
C LEU A 503 9.63 6.59 2.90
N ASP A 504 10.92 6.22 2.89
CA ASP A 504 11.72 6.26 1.65
C ASP A 504 11.90 4.87 1.01
N VAL A 505 11.19 3.87 1.54
CA VAL A 505 11.26 2.47 1.08
C VAL A 505 9.93 2.04 0.49
N ASP A 506 9.97 1.45 -0.69
CA ASP A 506 8.82 0.73 -1.24
C ASP A 506 8.65 -0.63 -0.56
N PRO A 507 7.40 -1.08 -0.35
CA PRO A 507 6.15 -0.43 -0.74
C PRO A 507 5.56 0.46 0.36
N VAL A 508 6.24 0.60 1.50
CA VAL A 508 5.67 1.23 2.70
C VAL A 508 5.40 2.72 2.52
N ASN A 509 6.23 3.44 1.78
CA ASN A 509 5.94 4.83 1.38
C ASN A 509 4.54 4.92 0.76
N VAL A 510 4.24 4.10 -0.24
CA VAL A 510 2.93 4.08 -0.90
C VAL A 510 1.83 3.61 0.04
N TYR A 511 2.07 2.52 0.77
CA TYR A 511 1.05 1.91 1.63
C TYR A 511 0.63 2.83 2.78
N TYR A 512 1.55 3.65 3.30
CA TYR A 512 1.25 4.65 4.32
C TYR A 512 0.20 5.66 3.83
N TRP A 513 0.45 6.29 2.67
CA TRP A 513 -0.49 7.26 2.08
C TRP A 513 -1.80 6.60 1.62
N LEU A 514 -1.73 5.36 1.13
CA LEU A 514 -2.89 4.53 0.82
C LEU A 514 -3.79 4.31 2.04
N ALA A 515 -3.20 3.88 3.16
CA ALA A 515 -3.93 3.64 4.40
C ALA A 515 -4.56 4.92 4.96
N ALA A 516 -3.84 6.05 4.93
CA ALA A 516 -4.39 7.34 5.31
C ALA A 516 -5.60 7.73 4.43
N GLY A 517 -5.50 7.55 3.10
CA GLY A 517 -6.61 7.76 2.17
C GLY A 517 -7.83 6.89 2.45
N ILE A 518 -7.61 5.60 2.76
CA ILE A 518 -8.69 4.67 3.14
C ILE A 518 -9.40 5.17 4.40
N VAL A 519 -8.67 5.45 5.49
CA VAL A 519 -9.27 5.84 6.78
C VAL A 519 -10.11 7.11 6.64
N LEU A 520 -9.60 8.11 5.91
CA LEU A 520 -10.30 9.37 5.71
C LEU A 520 -11.59 9.22 4.90
N LYS A 521 -11.69 8.19 4.05
CA LYS A 521 -12.86 7.94 3.21
C LYS A 521 -13.96 7.14 3.91
N LEU A 522 -13.61 6.28 4.86
CA LEU A 522 -14.55 5.38 5.53
C LEU A 522 -15.77 6.08 6.17
N PRO A 523 -15.66 7.26 6.81
CA PRO A 523 -16.82 7.95 7.37
C PRO A 523 -17.88 8.34 6.33
N ASP A 524 -17.44 8.71 5.12
CA ASP A 524 -18.35 9.08 4.06
C ASP A 524 -19.08 7.86 3.49
N ILE A 525 -18.38 6.72 3.38
CA ILE A 525 -18.98 5.44 2.96
C ILE A 525 -20.00 4.98 4.00
N ASP A 526 -19.63 4.97 5.28
CA ASP A 526 -20.51 4.57 6.39
C ASP A 526 -21.77 5.44 6.44
N ARG A 527 -21.65 6.76 6.23
CA ARG A 527 -22.81 7.65 6.16
C ARG A 527 -23.70 7.34 4.94
N GLN A 528 -23.11 7.10 3.77
CA GLN A 528 -23.87 6.78 2.56
C GLN A 528 -24.67 5.48 2.71
N GLU A 529 -24.10 4.46 3.34
CA GLU A 529 -24.81 3.19 3.54
C GLU A 529 -26.00 3.33 4.46
N ARG A 530 -25.86 4.06 5.56
CA ARG A 530 -26.98 4.31 6.47
C ARG A 530 -28.09 5.09 5.82
N LEU A 531 -27.73 6.08 4.99
CA LEU A 531 -28.72 6.84 4.24
C LEU A 531 -29.47 5.92 3.26
N LYS A 532 -28.77 5.04 2.56
CA LYS A 532 -29.41 4.03 1.69
C LYS A 532 -30.32 3.09 2.47
N GLN A 533 -29.85 2.54 3.58
CA GLN A 533 -30.65 1.68 4.47
C GLN A 533 -31.90 2.40 4.98
N SER A 534 -31.77 3.65 5.44
CA SER A 534 -32.93 4.43 5.93
C SER A 534 -33.97 4.72 4.83
N LEU A 535 -33.52 4.88 3.58
CA LEU A 535 -34.41 5.09 2.43
C LEU A 535 -35.10 3.78 2.00
N GLU A 536 -34.40 2.65 2.08
CA GLU A 536 -34.93 1.31 1.76
C GLU A 536 -35.92 0.82 2.83
N GLU A 537 -35.70 1.17 4.10
CA GLU A 537 -36.58 0.82 5.23
C GLU A 537 -37.88 1.67 5.27
N GLY A 538 -38.14 2.50 4.25
CA GLY A 538 -39.37 3.27 4.12
C GLY A 538 -39.56 4.33 5.21
N SER A 539 -38.51 4.65 5.96
CA SER A 539 -38.57 5.68 6.97
C SER A 539 -38.83 7.02 6.29
N ASN A 540 -39.91 7.70 6.70
CA ASN A 540 -40.33 9.00 6.20
C ASN A 540 -39.37 10.12 6.69
N VAL A 541 -38.06 9.86 6.63
CA VAL A 541 -37.01 10.76 7.07
C VAL A 541 -36.89 11.84 6.02
N LYS A 542 -37.43 13.02 6.33
CA LYS A 542 -37.15 14.25 5.59
C LYS A 542 -35.64 14.50 5.65
N LEU A 543 -34.91 14.08 4.62
CA LEU A 543 -33.51 14.38 4.44
C LEU A 543 -33.30 15.89 4.61
N SER A 544 -32.42 16.27 5.52
CA SER A 544 -32.04 17.68 5.68
C SER A 544 -31.45 18.20 4.36
N LYS A 545 -31.64 19.49 4.04
CA LYS A 545 -31.02 20.14 2.86
C LYS A 545 -29.51 19.86 2.78
N LYS A 546 -28.83 19.68 3.92
CA LYS A 546 -27.41 19.34 4.01
C LYS A 546 -27.12 17.91 3.55
N GLU A 547 -27.97 16.95 3.90
CA GLU A 547 -27.85 15.53 3.53
C GLU A 547 -28.15 15.32 2.05
N LEU A 548 -29.17 15.99 1.52
CA LEU A 548 -29.50 16.01 0.09
C LEU A 548 -28.37 16.61 -0.77
N ARG A 549 -27.76 17.72 -0.32
CA ARG A 549 -26.58 18.29 -1.00
C ARG A 549 -25.37 17.34 -0.95
N GLN A 550 -25.20 16.60 0.15
CA GLN A 550 -24.12 15.62 0.28
C GLN A 550 -24.33 14.37 -0.55
N LEU A 551 -25.56 13.84 -0.65
CA LEU A 551 -25.93 12.76 -1.58
C LEU A 551 -25.70 13.16 -3.03
N LYS A 552 -26.06 14.40 -3.41
CA LYS A 552 -25.74 14.93 -4.74
C LYS A 552 -24.22 15.05 -4.95
N LYS A 553 -23.45 15.40 -3.91
CA LYS A 553 -21.98 15.48 -3.98
C LYS A 553 -21.35 14.09 -4.08
N SER A 554 -21.85 13.08 -3.36
CA SER A 554 -21.37 11.70 -3.45
C SER A 554 -21.71 11.07 -4.80
N ASN A 555 -22.90 11.34 -5.36
CA ASN A 555 -23.26 10.87 -6.70
C ASN A 555 -22.38 11.49 -7.79
N LYS A 556 -21.99 12.76 -7.65
CA LYS A 556 -21.00 13.38 -8.55
C LYS A 556 -19.60 12.77 -8.42
N VAL A 557 -19.19 12.38 -7.21
CA VAL A 557 -17.94 11.60 -7.01
C VAL A 557 -18.08 10.20 -7.62
N ALA A 558 -19.30 9.64 -7.60
CA ALA A 558 -19.60 8.35 -8.22
C ALA A 558 -19.48 8.34 -9.75
N GLU A 559 -19.51 9.50 -10.42
CA GLU A 559 -19.37 9.63 -11.87
C GLU A 559 -17.91 9.62 -12.37
N PHE A 560 -16.90 9.68 -11.48
CA PHE A 560 -15.50 9.61 -11.86
C PHE A 560 -15.17 8.23 -12.43
N LYS A 561 -14.89 8.08 -13.73
CA LYS A 561 -14.59 6.76 -14.32
C LYS A 561 -13.13 6.40 -14.18
#